data_AF-N2ANT4-F1
#
_entry.id   AF-N2ANT4-F1
#
_cell.length_a   1.000
_cell.length_b   1.000
_cell.length_c   1.000
_cell.angle_alpha   90.00
_cell.angle_beta   90.00
_cell.angle_gamma   90.00
#
_symmetry.space_group_name_H-M   'P 1'
#
loop_
_entity.id
_entity.type
_entity.pdbx_description
1 polymer ?
#
loop_
_entity_poly.entity_id
_entity_poly.type
_entity_poly.pdbx_seq_one_letter_code
_entity_poly.pdbx_strand_id
1 'polypeptide(L)'
;MADVFQQYQGDSLYLAAFAVSVALLWWKEHRTGQGTTGKKAAAALLLSVVFVFNEIAYRIVGKITNATSYYRFFWMLPILFFIAYQITERFTGGNKRQIVLAAAAFVACLSVGANLFFLNRANINRPKNIYGLDPDAITIAEELMADWNGEQNGHKELPTAAFDMYLEYQVRTYEPRILWGISRNAYLYQAQNGYDYKKYVRQQHMIAAVNEGIKKDSRTLRRSLDKSGVDYLVIRTAFDMDGYLSQISVLPIAQSENYTLYKVSSCEPEMEPSAGPNGYDQGMERKDMCG
;
A
#
# COMPACT_ATOMS: atom_id res chain seq x y z
N MET A 1 -4.32 22.26 -3.81
CA MET A 1 -4.12 21.99 -5.26
C MET A 1 -2.67 21.92 -5.74
N ALA A 2 -1.75 22.79 -5.30
CA ALA A 2 -0.36 22.82 -5.80
C ALA A 2 0.38 21.47 -5.64
N ASP A 3 0.27 20.84 -4.47
CA ASP A 3 0.88 19.54 -4.19
C ASP A 3 0.38 18.43 -5.12
N VAL A 4 -0.90 18.48 -5.52
CA VAL A 4 -1.50 17.51 -6.44
C VAL A 4 -0.92 17.67 -7.85
N PHE A 5 -0.71 18.91 -8.27
CA PHE A 5 -0.10 19.20 -9.56
C PHE A 5 1.36 18.73 -9.59
N GLN A 6 2.11 18.98 -8.51
CA GLN A 6 3.48 18.49 -8.35
C GLN A 6 3.53 16.96 -8.29
N GLN A 7 2.57 16.32 -7.61
CA GLN A 7 2.46 14.86 -7.56
C GLN A 7 2.19 14.24 -8.94
N TYR A 8 1.38 14.91 -9.77
CA TYR A 8 1.08 14.43 -11.12
C TYR A 8 2.24 14.69 -12.10
N GLN A 9 2.83 15.88 -12.07
CA GLN A 9 3.95 16.23 -12.94
C GLN A 9 5.22 15.44 -12.57
N GLY A 10 5.43 15.19 -11.27
CA GLY A 10 6.70 14.72 -10.75
C GLY A 10 7.86 15.58 -11.26
N ASP A 11 8.97 14.94 -11.61
CA ASP A 11 10.15 15.60 -12.21
C ASP A 11 10.10 15.66 -13.74
N SER A 12 8.94 15.42 -14.35
CA SER A 12 8.79 15.30 -15.81
C SER A 12 8.35 16.60 -16.49
N LEU A 13 8.52 16.65 -17.82
CA LEU A 13 8.08 17.77 -18.66
C LEU A 13 6.76 17.51 -19.40
N TYR A 14 6.04 16.43 -19.12
CA TYR A 14 4.89 16.02 -19.93
C TYR A 14 3.77 17.07 -19.96
N LEU A 15 3.48 17.73 -18.83
CA LEU A 15 2.45 18.79 -18.77
C LEU A 15 2.85 20.02 -19.60
N ALA A 16 4.12 20.43 -19.53
CA ALA A 16 4.63 21.54 -20.32
C ALA A 16 4.62 21.21 -21.82
N ALA A 17 5.08 20.01 -22.19
CA ALA A 17 5.04 19.51 -23.55
C ALA A 17 3.60 19.46 -24.09
N PHE A 18 2.64 19.04 -23.27
CA PHE A 18 1.23 19.04 -23.63
C PHE A 18 0.67 20.44 -23.86
N ALA A 19 0.92 21.39 -22.95
CA ALA A 19 0.48 22.77 -23.12
C ALA A 19 1.04 23.39 -24.42
N VAL A 20 2.32 23.13 -24.72
CA VAL A 20 2.97 23.55 -25.97
C VAL A 20 2.31 22.89 -27.18
N SER A 21 2.02 21.58 -27.14
CA SER A 21 1.34 20.88 -28.24
C SER A 21 -0.06 21.43 -28.53
N VAL A 22 -0.84 21.74 -27.49
CA VAL A 22 -2.17 22.36 -27.65
C VAL A 22 -2.03 23.77 -28.25
N ALA A 23 -1.08 24.57 -27.76
CA ALA A 23 -0.83 25.92 -28.28
C ALA A 23 -0.38 25.92 -29.74
N LEU A 24 0.50 24.99 -30.12
CA LEU A 24 0.97 24.83 -31.50
C LEU A 24 -0.16 24.41 -32.44
N LEU A 25 -0.99 23.45 -32.02
CA LEU A 25 -2.13 23.00 -32.80
C LEU A 25 -3.15 24.13 -32.98
N TRP A 26 -3.48 24.84 -31.91
CA TRP A 26 -4.39 25.98 -31.97
C TRP A 26 -3.86 27.11 -32.85
N TRP A 27 -2.57 27.45 -32.73
CA TRP A 27 -1.94 28.45 -33.61
C TRP A 27 -2.03 28.00 -35.07
N LYS A 28 -1.64 26.75 -35.37
CA LYS A 28 -1.69 26.22 -36.74
C LYS A 28 -3.08 26.38 -37.35
N GLU A 29 -4.12 25.93 -36.66
CA GLU A 29 -5.52 26.05 -37.12
C GLU A 29 -5.96 27.51 -37.28
N HIS A 30 -5.51 28.39 -36.38
CA HIS A 30 -5.80 29.82 -36.50
C HIS A 30 -5.14 30.45 -37.74
N ARG A 31 -3.92 30.01 -38.12
CA ARG A 31 -3.22 30.52 -39.30
C ARG A 31 -3.71 29.92 -40.61
N THR A 32 -4.00 28.63 -40.64
CA THR A 32 -4.43 27.94 -41.87
C THR A 32 -5.93 28.06 -42.11
N GLY A 33 -6.72 28.45 -41.10
CA GLY A 33 -8.18 28.49 -41.17
C GLY A 33 -8.83 27.12 -41.31
N GLN A 34 -8.05 26.04 -41.24
CA GLN A 34 -8.49 24.66 -41.42
C GLN A 34 -8.34 23.88 -40.11
N GLY A 35 -9.42 23.21 -39.70
CA GLY A 35 -9.48 22.45 -38.45
C GLY A 35 -10.08 23.24 -37.28
N THR A 36 -10.65 22.50 -36.32
CA THR A 36 -11.18 23.07 -35.06
C THR A 36 -10.75 22.25 -33.83
N THR A 37 -9.87 21.27 -34.03
CA THR A 37 -9.44 20.31 -33.01
C THR A 37 -8.63 21.00 -31.93
N GLY A 38 -7.69 21.87 -32.30
CA GLY A 38 -6.90 22.69 -31.37
C GLY A 38 -7.77 23.64 -30.56
N LYS A 39 -8.74 24.30 -31.20
CA LYS A 39 -9.72 25.15 -30.50
C LYS A 39 -10.57 24.35 -29.50
N LYS A 40 -11.08 23.19 -29.90
CA LYS A 40 -11.85 22.28 -29.04
C LYS A 40 -11.00 21.76 -27.88
N ALA A 41 -9.75 21.40 -28.13
CA ALA A 41 -8.82 20.93 -27.11
C ALA A 41 -8.50 22.03 -26.08
N ALA A 42 -8.23 23.26 -26.54
CA ALA A 42 -8.00 24.40 -25.66
C ALA A 42 -9.26 24.73 -24.83
N ALA A 43 -10.44 24.70 -25.45
CA ALA A 43 -11.71 24.89 -24.75
C ALA A 43 -11.96 23.78 -23.70
N ALA A 44 -11.73 22.52 -24.06
CA ALA A 44 -11.86 21.39 -23.14
C ALA A 44 -10.86 21.47 -21.98
N LEU A 45 -9.62 21.91 -22.23
CA LEU A 45 -8.62 22.17 -21.19
C LEU A 45 -9.08 23.26 -20.24
N LEU A 46 -9.57 24.40 -20.77
CA LEU A 46 -10.09 25.49 -19.95
C LEU A 46 -11.28 25.04 -19.11
N LEU A 47 -12.24 24.32 -19.69
CA LEU A 47 -13.36 23.73 -18.96
C LEU A 47 -12.87 22.77 -17.87
N SER A 48 -11.87 21.94 -18.17
CA SER A 48 -11.29 21.02 -17.18
C SER A 48 -10.63 21.80 -16.03
N VAL A 49 -9.94 22.91 -16.30
CA VAL A 49 -9.38 23.77 -15.25
C VAL A 49 -10.49 24.37 -14.38
N VAL A 50 -11.56 24.87 -15.00
CA VAL A 50 -12.68 25.50 -14.29
C VAL A 50 -13.45 24.50 -13.45
N PHE A 51 -13.79 23.32 -13.99
CA PHE A 51 -14.69 22.37 -13.33
C PHE A 51 -13.97 21.28 -12.53
N VAL A 52 -12.78 20.85 -12.95
CA VAL A 52 -12.05 19.73 -12.35
C VAL A 52 -10.80 20.21 -11.61
N PHE A 53 -9.98 21.09 -12.18
CA PHE A 53 -8.72 21.50 -11.55
C PHE A 53 -8.84 22.81 -10.75
N ASN A 54 -9.91 22.93 -9.98
CA ASN A 54 -10.12 24.04 -9.03
C ASN A 54 -10.16 23.54 -7.58
N GLU A 55 -9.93 24.45 -6.63
CA GLU A 55 -9.82 24.15 -5.20
C GLU A 55 -11.17 23.67 -4.58
N ILE A 56 -12.31 24.10 -5.14
CA ILE A 56 -13.64 23.68 -4.67
C ILE A 56 -13.85 22.20 -5.01
N ALA A 57 -13.60 21.81 -6.26
CA ALA A 57 -13.70 20.42 -6.71
C ALA A 57 -12.75 19.52 -5.91
N TYR A 58 -11.52 19.97 -5.65
CA TYR A 58 -10.56 19.26 -4.79
C TYR A 58 -11.13 18.97 -3.39
N ARG A 59 -11.73 19.98 -2.75
CA ARG A 59 -12.30 19.83 -1.40
C ARG A 59 -13.53 18.93 -1.37
N ILE A 60 -14.39 19.00 -2.38
CA ILE A 60 -15.60 18.17 -2.47
C ILE A 60 -15.21 16.71 -2.67
N VAL A 61 -14.39 16.42 -3.67
CA VAL A 61 -13.98 15.04 -4.00
C VAL A 61 -13.05 14.48 -2.94
N GLY A 62 -12.17 15.29 -2.35
CA GLY A 62 -11.29 14.88 -1.27
C GLY A 62 -12.02 14.35 -0.04
N LYS A 63 -13.24 14.85 0.23
CA LYS A 63 -14.12 14.32 1.29
C LYS A 63 -14.72 12.95 0.95
N ILE A 64 -14.85 12.60 -0.33
CA ILE A 64 -15.51 11.38 -0.81
C ILE A 64 -14.50 10.25 -1.04
N THR A 65 -13.37 10.53 -1.72
CA THR A 65 -12.47 9.48 -2.27
C THR A 65 -11.03 9.53 -1.74
N ASN A 66 -10.80 10.32 -0.69
CA ASN A 66 -9.49 10.66 -0.13
C ASN A 66 -8.67 11.58 -1.04
N ALA A 67 -8.20 12.70 -0.50
CA ALA A 67 -7.55 13.77 -1.26
C ALA A 67 -6.28 13.30 -2.01
N THR A 68 -5.60 12.27 -1.48
CA THR A 68 -4.42 11.66 -2.10
C THR A 68 -4.69 10.98 -3.44
N SER A 69 -5.96 10.71 -3.76
CA SER A 69 -6.38 10.08 -5.02
C SER A 69 -6.72 11.10 -6.11
N TYR A 70 -6.81 12.39 -5.76
CA TYR A 70 -7.32 13.44 -6.65
C TYR A 70 -6.43 13.67 -7.87
N TYR A 71 -5.13 13.41 -7.77
CA TYR A 71 -4.22 13.53 -8.92
C TYR A 71 -4.61 12.61 -10.09
N ARG A 72 -5.38 11.54 -9.86
CA ARG A 72 -5.80 10.60 -10.92
C ARG A 72 -6.75 11.23 -11.93
N PHE A 73 -7.44 12.33 -11.59
CA PHE A 73 -8.28 13.05 -12.54
C PHE A 73 -7.47 13.67 -13.70
N PHE A 74 -6.17 13.91 -13.50
CA PHE A 74 -5.28 14.33 -14.60
C PHE A 74 -5.08 13.23 -15.66
N TRP A 75 -5.31 11.95 -15.35
CA TRP A 75 -5.29 10.86 -16.35
C TRP A 75 -6.41 10.94 -17.37
N MET A 76 -7.48 11.69 -17.08
CA MET A 76 -8.55 11.92 -18.05
C MET A 76 -8.13 12.89 -19.17
N LEU A 77 -7.07 13.69 -18.94
CA LEU A 77 -6.54 14.55 -19.99
C LEU A 77 -5.75 13.69 -21.00
N PRO A 78 -6.02 13.82 -22.31
CA PRO A 78 -5.31 13.07 -23.36
C PRO A 78 -3.90 13.61 -23.62
N ILE A 79 -3.12 13.87 -22.57
CA ILE A 79 -1.81 14.51 -22.57
C ILE A 79 -0.86 13.81 -23.55
N LEU A 80 -0.72 12.49 -23.40
CA LEU A 80 0.19 11.70 -24.23
C LEU A 80 -0.22 11.69 -25.71
N PHE A 81 -1.52 11.66 -26.01
CA PHE A 81 -2.02 11.64 -27.38
C PHE A 81 -1.72 12.94 -28.13
N PHE A 82 -1.89 14.10 -27.48
CA PHE A 82 -1.59 15.39 -28.10
C PHE A 82 -0.09 15.59 -28.33
N ILE A 83 0.74 15.15 -27.38
CA ILE A 83 2.20 15.17 -27.55
C ILE A 83 2.61 14.27 -28.71
N ALA A 84 2.14 13.02 -28.73
CA ALA A 84 2.44 12.06 -29.77
C ALA A 84 1.98 12.55 -31.15
N TYR A 85 0.76 13.09 -31.25
CA TYR A 85 0.24 13.67 -32.48
C TYR A 85 1.14 14.78 -33.01
N GLN A 86 1.50 15.75 -32.16
CA GLN A 86 2.29 16.90 -32.60
C GLN A 86 3.71 16.51 -33.02
N ILE A 87 4.33 15.55 -32.34
CA ILE A 87 5.63 15.00 -32.72
C ILE A 87 5.52 14.28 -34.05
N THR A 88 4.55 13.36 -34.19
CA THR A 88 4.36 12.53 -35.38
C THR A 88 4.11 13.40 -36.61
N GLU A 89 3.23 14.39 -36.51
CA GLU A 89 2.92 15.32 -37.59
C GLU A 89 4.17 16.04 -38.12
N ARG A 90 5.07 16.45 -37.22
CA ARG A 90 6.34 17.09 -37.61
C ARG A 90 7.35 16.13 -38.20
N PHE A 91 7.35 14.87 -37.77
CA PHE A 91 8.17 13.83 -38.38
C PHE A 91 7.69 13.51 -39.81
N THR A 92 6.38 13.46 -40.05
CA THR A 92 5.80 13.14 -41.36
C THR A 92 5.75 14.34 -42.32
N GLY A 93 5.89 15.57 -41.82
CA GLY A 93 5.78 16.79 -42.62
C GLY A 93 6.93 17.08 -43.60
N GLY A 94 7.93 16.19 -43.70
CA GLY A 94 9.01 16.26 -44.71
C GLY A 94 10.05 17.39 -44.53
N ASN A 95 9.82 18.34 -43.62
CA ASN A 95 10.75 19.44 -43.37
C ASN A 95 11.85 19.03 -42.38
N LYS A 96 13.08 18.89 -42.89
CA LYS A 96 14.27 18.49 -42.10
C LYS A 96 14.45 19.29 -40.81
N ARG A 97 14.20 20.61 -40.83
CA ARG A 97 14.34 21.45 -39.63
C ARG A 97 13.28 21.11 -38.57
N GLN A 98 12.05 20.83 -38.99
CA GLN A 98 10.97 20.46 -38.08
C GLN A 98 11.17 19.05 -37.50
N ILE A 99 11.69 18.13 -38.31
CA ILE A 99 12.07 16.78 -37.87
C ILE A 99 13.16 16.87 -36.78
N VAL A 100 14.23 17.63 -37.03
CA VAL A 100 15.32 17.81 -36.04
C VAL A 100 14.80 18.45 -34.75
N LEU A 101 13.94 19.48 -34.85
CA LEU A 101 13.33 20.10 -33.67
C LEU A 101 12.42 19.14 -32.89
N ALA A 102 11.62 18.32 -33.58
CA ALA A 102 10.76 17.32 -32.95
C ALA A 102 11.59 16.23 -32.26
N ALA A 103 12.65 15.75 -32.90
CA ALA A 103 13.59 14.79 -32.32
C ALA A 103 14.28 15.37 -31.08
N ALA A 104 14.79 16.60 -31.15
CA ALA A 104 15.42 17.27 -30.02
C ALA A 104 14.45 17.46 -28.84
N ALA A 105 13.20 17.87 -29.12
CA ALA A 105 12.16 18.01 -28.08
C ALA A 105 11.81 16.67 -27.44
N PHE A 106 11.74 15.59 -28.22
CA PHE A 106 11.49 14.24 -27.71
C PHE A 106 12.63 13.76 -26.80
N VAL A 107 13.89 13.92 -27.23
CA VAL A 107 15.07 13.58 -26.42
C VAL A 107 15.11 14.42 -25.13
N ALA A 108 14.78 15.72 -25.19
CA ALA A 108 14.68 16.57 -24.01
C ALA A 108 13.61 16.05 -23.03
N CYS A 109 12.43 15.65 -23.50
CA CYS A 109 11.39 15.08 -22.66
C CYS A 109 11.83 13.75 -22.00
N LEU A 110 12.59 12.91 -22.72
CA LEU A 110 13.10 11.65 -22.17
C LEU A 110 14.26 11.85 -21.18
N SER A 111 15.09 12.87 -21.38
CA SER A 111 16.29 13.11 -20.56
C SER A 111 16.01 13.92 -19.30
N VAL A 112 14.95 14.75 -19.28
CA VAL A 112 14.57 15.51 -18.09
C VAL A 112 13.67 14.66 -17.17
N GLY A 113 14.07 14.56 -15.92
CA GLY A 113 13.38 13.77 -14.89
C GLY A 113 13.83 12.31 -14.84
N ALA A 114 13.21 11.53 -13.95
CA ALA A 114 13.53 10.12 -13.76
C ALA A 114 12.95 9.20 -14.86
N ASN A 115 12.72 9.69 -16.09
CA ASN A 115 12.04 8.93 -17.15
C ASN A 115 12.82 7.69 -17.64
N LEU A 116 14.13 7.66 -17.36
CA LEU A 116 15.02 6.55 -17.70
C LEU A 116 15.38 5.67 -16.48
N PHE A 117 14.60 5.73 -15.40
CA PHE A 117 14.90 4.98 -14.18
C PHE A 117 15.04 3.47 -14.41
N PHE A 118 14.35 2.93 -15.42
CA PHE A 118 14.41 1.52 -15.82
C PHE A 118 15.77 1.10 -16.40
N LEU A 119 16.59 2.05 -16.88
CA LEU A 119 17.94 1.75 -17.39
C LEU A 119 18.93 1.48 -16.25
N ASN A 120 18.61 1.90 -15.03
CA ASN A 120 19.44 1.59 -13.88
C ASN A 120 19.23 0.11 -13.49
N ARG A 121 20.29 -0.69 -13.54
CA ARG A 121 20.23 -2.10 -13.13
C ARG A 121 19.75 -2.28 -11.68
N ALA A 122 20.00 -1.31 -10.80
CA ALA A 122 19.51 -1.34 -9.43
C ALA A 122 17.97 -1.28 -9.35
N ASN A 123 17.31 -0.76 -10.38
CA ASN A 123 15.85 -0.66 -10.47
C ASN A 123 15.21 -1.81 -11.26
N ILE A 124 16.03 -2.70 -11.85
CA ILE A 124 15.54 -3.88 -12.57
C ILE A 124 15.45 -5.03 -11.56
N ASN A 125 14.25 -5.27 -11.05
CA ASN A 125 14.01 -6.39 -10.16
C ASN A 125 13.76 -7.66 -10.99
N ARG A 126 14.69 -8.61 -10.96
CA ARG A 126 14.50 -9.91 -11.64
C ARG A 126 13.61 -10.79 -10.77
N PRO A 127 12.52 -11.37 -11.31
CA PRO A 127 11.69 -12.31 -10.58
C PRO A 127 12.54 -13.47 -10.04
N LYS A 128 12.46 -13.74 -8.73
CA LYS A 128 13.14 -14.89 -8.09
C LYS A 128 12.36 -16.20 -8.26
N ASN A 129 11.05 -16.11 -8.51
CA ASN A 129 10.14 -17.24 -8.71
C ASN A 129 9.08 -16.87 -9.77
N ILE A 130 8.25 -17.85 -10.14
CA ILE A 130 7.19 -17.69 -11.15
C ILE A 130 6.12 -16.65 -10.77
N TYR A 131 5.99 -16.36 -9.48
CA TYR A 131 5.03 -15.39 -8.96
C TYR A 131 5.58 -13.95 -8.96
N GLY A 132 6.90 -13.78 -9.10
CA GLY A 132 7.56 -12.49 -8.97
C GLY A 132 7.46 -11.89 -7.56
N LEU A 133 7.19 -12.71 -6.55
CA LEU A 133 7.08 -12.30 -5.14
C LEU A 133 8.36 -12.63 -4.37
N ASP A 134 8.52 -12.04 -3.20
CA ASP A 134 9.55 -12.41 -2.25
C ASP A 134 9.36 -13.87 -1.80
N PRO A 135 10.39 -14.74 -1.88
CA PRO A 135 10.32 -16.10 -1.36
C PRO A 135 9.80 -16.19 0.08
N ASP A 136 10.14 -15.23 0.94
CA ASP A 136 9.65 -15.19 2.32
C ASP A 136 8.12 -15.10 2.37
N ALA A 137 7.49 -14.35 1.47
CA ALA A 137 6.03 -14.22 1.41
C ALA A 137 5.35 -15.55 1.05
N ILE A 138 5.96 -16.33 0.15
CA ILE A 138 5.45 -17.64 -0.26
C ILE A 138 5.59 -18.62 0.90
N THR A 139 6.80 -18.76 1.45
CA THR A 139 7.07 -19.68 2.56
C THR A 139 6.17 -19.40 3.76
N ILE A 140 6.08 -18.14 4.21
CA ILE A 140 5.22 -17.79 5.35
C ILE A 140 3.76 -18.11 5.08
N ALA A 141 3.25 -17.83 3.87
CA ALA A 141 1.86 -18.11 3.53
C ALA A 141 1.56 -19.61 3.52
N GLU A 142 2.46 -20.42 2.94
CA GLU A 142 2.32 -21.87 2.89
C GLU A 142 2.36 -22.50 4.28
N GLU A 143 3.34 -22.10 5.10
CA GLU A 143 3.49 -22.60 6.48
C GLU A 143 2.28 -22.21 7.35
N LEU A 144 1.79 -20.98 7.20
CA LEU A 144 0.60 -20.52 7.92
C LEU A 144 -0.63 -21.33 7.51
N MET A 145 -0.84 -21.54 6.21
CA MET A 145 -1.97 -22.33 5.73
C MET A 145 -1.85 -23.82 6.05
N ALA A 146 -0.63 -24.35 6.15
CA ALA A 146 -0.36 -25.72 6.56
C ALA A 146 -0.67 -25.94 8.05
N ASP A 147 -0.34 -24.97 8.92
CA ASP A 147 -0.69 -25.01 10.34
C ASP A 147 -2.17 -24.71 10.60
N TRP A 148 -2.83 -23.94 9.73
CA TRP A 148 -4.22 -23.55 9.92
C TRP A 148 -5.17 -24.76 9.88
N ASN A 149 -5.68 -25.11 11.07
CA ASN A 149 -6.75 -26.09 11.22
C ASN A 149 -8.04 -25.41 11.73
N GLY A 150 -8.97 -25.14 10.81
CA GLY A 150 -10.20 -24.39 11.08
C GLY A 150 -11.13 -25.02 12.14
N GLU A 151 -10.96 -26.30 12.44
CA GLU A 151 -11.75 -26.99 13.48
C GLU A 151 -11.32 -26.64 14.90
N GLN A 152 -10.04 -26.31 15.11
CA GLN A 152 -9.50 -25.99 16.45
C GLN A 152 -9.71 -24.51 16.85
N ASN A 153 -9.96 -23.63 15.89
CA ASN A 153 -10.03 -22.17 16.11
C ASN A 153 -11.46 -21.63 16.18
N GLY A 154 -12.35 -22.34 16.89
CA GLY A 154 -13.64 -21.79 17.33
C GLY A 154 -14.61 -21.41 16.20
N HIS A 155 -14.73 -22.23 15.15
CA HIS A 155 -15.59 -22.04 13.97
C HIS A 155 -15.16 -20.94 12.99
N LYS A 156 -13.94 -20.41 13.11
CA LYS A 156 -13.42 -19.45 12.14
C LYS A 156 -13.03 -20.16 10.84
N GLU A 157 -13.58 -19.74 9.71
CA GLU A 157 -13.28 -20.35 8.41
C GLU A 157 -11.87 -20.01 7.89
N LEU A 158 -11.38 -18.81 8.22
CA LEU A 158 -10.16 -18.25 7.64
C LEU A 158 -9.21 -17.70 8.70
N PRO A 159 -7.88 -17.92 8.56
CA PRO A 159 -6.89 -17.40 9.51
C PRO A 159 -6.80 -15.88 9.43
N THR A 160 -6.51 -15.23 10.56
CA THR A 160 -6.15 -13.81 10.61
C THR A 160 -4.74 -13.64 11.11
N ALA A 161 -3.92 -12.89 10.38
CA ALA A 161 -2.52 -12.71 10.70
C ALA A 161 -2.11 -11.23 10.63
N ALA A 162 -1.17 -10.85 11.49
CA ALA A 162 -0.53 -9.54 11.45
C ALA A 162 0.91 -9.68 10.94
N PHE A 163 1.24 -8.91 9.90
CA PHE A 163 2.54 -8.90 9.24
C PHE A 163 3.16 -7.51 9.37
N ASP A 164 4.39 -7.30 8.93
CA ASP A 164 4.80 -5.94 8.57
C ASP A 164 4.14 -5.51 7.25
N MET A 165 3.98 -4.20 7.03
CA MET A 165 3.22 -3.68 5.88
C MET A 165 3.78 -4.18 4.52
N TYR A 166 5.10 -4.41 4.43
CA TYR A 166 5.72 -4.88 3.18
C TYR A 166 5.35 -6.34 2.87
N LEU A 167 5.44 -7.23 3.86
CA LEU A 167 5.12 -8.64 3.71
C LEU A 167 3.61 -8.85 3.50
N GLU A 168 2.76 -8.06 4.18
CA GLU A 168 1.30 -8.14 4.08
C GLU A 168 0.78 -8.05 2.64
N TYR A 169 1.32 -7.12 1.84
CA TYR A 169 0.92 -6.93 0.44
C TYR A 169 1.27 -8.12 -0.45
N GLN A 170 2.44 -8.73 -0.20
CA GLN A 170 2.91 -9.86 -0.99
C GLN A 170 2.17 -11.14 -0.63
N VAL A 171 2.01 -11.42 0.67
CA VAL A 171 1.22 -12.55 1.16
C VAL A 171 -0.20 -12.47 0.63
N ARG A 172 -0.85 -11.30 0.64
CA ARG A 172 -2.21 -11.14 0.09
C ARG A 172 -2.30 -11.41 -1.41
N THR A 173 -1.23 -11.13 -2.16
CA THR A 173 -1.19 -11.40 -3.61
C THR A 173 -1.05 -12.89 -3.88
N TYR A 174 -0.33 -13.61 -3.02
CA TYR A 174 -0.12 -15.05 -3.12
C TYR A 174 -1.31 -15.86 -2.57
N GLU A 175 -1.73 -15.57 -1.34
CA GLU A 175 -2.74 -16.30 -0.58
C GLU A 175 -3.79 -15.33 -0.02
N PRO A 176 -4.91 -15.12 -0.74
CA PRO A 176 -5.93 -14.15 -0.35
C PRO A 176 -6.84 -14.64 0.79
N ARG A 177 -6.76 -15.92 1.18
CA ARG A 177 -7.57 -16.49 2.29
C ARG A 177 -7.13 -15.98 3.66
N ILE A 178 -5.90 -15.51 3.80
CA ILE A 178 -5.39 -14.98 5.06
C ILE A 178 -5.94 -13.56 5.29
N LEU A 179 -6.71 -13.39 6.34
CA LEU A 179 -7.32 -12.12 6.74
C LEU A 179 -6.32 -11.21 7.46
N TRP A 180 -6.53 -9.90 7.33
CA TRP A 180 -5.65 -8.88 7.90
C TRP A 180 -5.94 -8.60 9.37
N GLY A 181 -4.97 -8.86 10.23
CA GLY A 181 -5.01 -8.47 11.65
C GLY A 181 -4.79 -6.96 11.87
N ILE A 182 -4.10 -6.30 10.94
CA ILE A 182 -3.86 -4.85 10.95
C ILE A 182 -4.49 -4.24 9.69
N SER A 183 -5.24 -3.16 9.85
CA SER A 183 -5.83 -2.47 8.71
C SER A 183 -4.83 -1.52 8.06
N ARG A 184 -4.90 -1.38 6.73
CA ARG A 184 -4.16 -0.34 5.99
C ARG A 184 -4.27 1.06 6.62
N ASN A 185 -5.45 1.42 7.12
CA ASN A 185 -5.66 2.73 7.75
C ASN A 185 -4.88 2.90 9.05
N ALA A 186 -4.63 1.82 9.80
CA ALA A 186 -3.79 1.88 10.99
C ALA A 186 -2.31 2.07 10.64
N TYR A 187 -1.79 1.38 9.61
CA TYR A 187 -0.42 1.65 9.12
C TYR A 187 -0.27 3.10 8.66
N LEU A 188 -1.21 3.61 7.86
CA LEU A 188 -1.15 4.99 7.38
C LEU A 188 -1.25 6.00 8.53
N TYR A 189 -2.10 5.72 9.52
CA TYR A 189 -2.20 6.58 10.70
C TYR A 189 -0.89 6.57 11.51
N GLN A 190 -0.29 5.40 11.73
CA GLN A 190 0.98 5.25 12.45
C GLN A 190 2.13 5.92 11.69
N ALA A 191 2.21 5.77 10.37
CA ALA A 191 3.24 6.44 9.56
C ALA A 191 3.15 7.99 9.63
N GLN A 192 1.95 8.54 9.83
CA GLN A 192 1.73 9.98 9.93
C GLN A 192 1.91 10.54 11.35
N ASN A 193 1.51 9.80 12.38
CA ASN A 193 1.39 10.31 13.75
C ASN A 193 2.36 9.62 14.74
N GLY A 194 3.09 8.60 14.31
CA GLY A 194 3.85 7.71 15.18
C GLY A 194 2.97 6.86 16.09
N TYR A 195 3.55 6.38 17.18
CA TYR A 195 2.86 5.61 18.23
C TYR A 195 2.24 6.51 19.28
N ASP A 196 1.19 7.26 18.91
CA ASP A 196 0.48 8.17 19.81
C ASP A 196 -0.59 7.48 20.66
N TYR A 197 -0.97 6.24 20.31
CA TYR A 197 -2.02 5.44 20.92
C TYR A 197 -3.36 6.17 21.10
N LYS A 198 -3.72 7.08 20.17
CA LYS A 198 -5.03 7.79 20.17
C LYS A 198 -6.05 7.12 19.26
N LYS A 199 -5.62 6.64 18.10
CA LYS A 199 -6.47 5.97 17.11
C LYS A 199 -5.83 4.66 16.68
N TYR A 200 -6.65 3.63 16.47
CA TYR A 200 -6.19 2.27 16.14
C TYR A 200 -5.28 1.67 17.23
N VAL A 201 -5.49 2.00 18.51
CA VAL A 201 -4.61 1.66 19.64
C VAL A 201 -4.15 0.20 19.63
N ARG A 202 -5.09 -0.75 19.51
CA ARG A 202 -4.79 -2.20 19.46
C ARG A 202 -3.87 -2.55 18.29
N GLN A 203 -4.17 -2.00 17.12
CA GLN A 203 -3.36 -2.21 15.92
C GLN A 203 -2.00 -1.52 16.03
N GLN A 204 -1.88 -0.36 16.69
CA GLN A 204 -0.58 0.27 16.94
C GLN A 204 0.34 -0.60 17.80
N HIS A 205 -0.18 -1.33 18.80
CA HIS A 205 0.63 -2.29 19.57
C HIS A 205 1.13 -3.45 18.69
N MET A 206 0.28 -3.96 17.79
CA MET A 206 0.69 -4.99 16.84
C MET A 206 1.70 -4.47 15.82
N ILE A 207 1.48 -3.27 15.27
CA ILE A 207 2.41 -2.58 14.35
C ILE A 207 3.79 -2.43 15.00
N ALA A 208 3.84 -1.99 16.27
CA ALA A 208 5.10 -1.84 17.00
C ALA A 208 5.90 -3.15 17.10
N ALA A 209 5.20 -4.28 17.24
CA ALA A 209 5.83 -5.60 17.28
C ALA A 209 6.31 -6.06 15.90
N VAL A 210 5.45 -5.99 14.87
CA VAL A 210 5.73 -6.57 13.54
C VAL A 210 6.65 -5.69 12.68
N ASN A 211 6.53 -4.36 12.74
CA ASN A 211 7.35 -3.44 11.94
C ASN A 211 8.70 -3.13 12.60
N GLU A 212 8.75 -3.05 13.94
CA GLU A 212 9.89 -2.48 14.67
C GLU A 212 10.45 -3.40 15.78
N GLY A 213 9.83 -4.53 16.08
CA GLY A 213 10.32 -5.44 17.11
C GLY A 213 10.31 -4.86 18.52
N ILE A 214 9.40 -3.92 18.82
CA ILE A 214 9.36 -3.23 20.11
C ILE A 214 8.91 -4.19 21.23
N LYS A 215 9.81 -4.46 22.19
CA LYS A 215 9.62 -5.32 23.37
C LYS A 215 9.27 -4.50 24.63
N LYS A 216 8.09 -3.88 24.68
CA LYS A 216 7.69 -3.03 25.82
C LYS A 216 6.75 -3.74 26.80
N ASP A 217 5.49 -3.89 26.41
CA ASP A 217 4.44 -4.44 27.27
C ASP A 217 3.76 -5.62 26.59
N SER A 218 4.22 -6.82 26.97
CA SER A 218 3.74 -8.09 26.42
C SER A 218 2.27 -8.31 26.75
N ARG A 219 1.80 -7.93 27.95
CA ARG A 219 0.39 -8.07 28.34
C ARG A 219 -0.52 -7.18 27.50
N THR A 220 -0.10 -5.95 27.21
CA THR A 220 -0.87 -5.06 26.33
C THR A 220 -0.89 -5.56 24.88
N LEU A 221 0.21 -6.11 24.39
CA LEU A 221 0.24 -6.77 23.08
C LEU A 221 -0.73 -7.96 23.07
N ARG A 222 -0.69 -8.84 24.08
CA ARG A 222 -1.59 -10.00 24.18
C ARG A 222 -3.06 -9.61 24.12
N ARG A 223 -3.46 -8.65 24.97
CA ARG A 223 -4.83 -8.11 24.97
C ARG A 223 -5.23 -7.51 23.62
N SER A 224 -4.27 -6.97 22.86
CA SER A 224 -4.53 -6.44 21.53
C SER A 224 -4.75 -7.56 20.50
N LEU A 225 -3.97 -8.64 20.57
CA LEU A 225 -4.13 -9.83 19.71
C LEU A 225 -5.50 -10.49 19.92
N ASP A 226 -5.85 -10.79 21.18
CA ASP A 226 -7.11 -11.46 21.52
C ASP A 226 -8.32 -10.61 21.07
N LYS A 227 -8.29 -9.30 21.37
CA LYS A 227 -9.38 -8.37 21.00
C LYS A 227 -9.46 -8.06 19.51
N SER A 228 -8.41 -8.36 18.74
CA SER A 228 -8.39 -8.22 17.29
C SER A 228 -8.61 -9.55 16.58
N GLY A 229 -8.72 -10.66 17.31
CA GLY A 229 -8.90 -12.00 16.75
C GLY A 229 -7.76 -12.43 15.83
N VAL A 230 -6.52 -12.06 16.19
CA VAL A 230 -5.31 -12.41 15.44
C VAL A 230 -4.83 -13.79 15.87
N ASP A 231 -4.72 -14.70 14.92
CA ASP A 231 -4.30 -16.09 15.14
C ASP A 231 -2.79 -16.25 14.93
N TYR A 232 -2.18 -15.39 14.09
CA TYR A 232 -0.75 -15.44 13.78
C TYR A 232 -0.08 -14.07 13.79
N LEU A 233 1.18 -14.05 14.23
CA LEU A 233 2.09 -12.92 14.07
C LEU A 233 3.24 -13.32 13.16
N VAL A 234 3.61 -12.45 12.23
CA VAL A 234 4.80 -12.63 11.42
C VAL A 234 5.73 -11.46 11.63
N ILE A 235 6.92 -11.76 12.15
CA ILE A 235 7.89 -10.76 12.58
C ILE A 235 9.24 -11.07 11.95
N ARG A 236 10.00 -10.03 11.63
CA ARG A 236 11.37 -10.18 11.11
C ARG A 236 12.22 -10.94 12.13
N THR A 237 12.87 -12.01 11.68
CA THR A 237 13.73 -12.88 12.52
C THR A 237 14.81 -12.07 13.22
N ALA A 238 15.33 -11.03 12.56
CA ALA A 238 16.35 -10.13 13.11
C ALA A 238 15.94 -9.40 14.41
N PHE A 239 14.65 -9.35 14.75
CA PHE A 239 14.18 -8.72 16.00
C PHE A 239 14.28 -9.63 17.23
N ASP A 240 14.53 -10.94 17.05
CA ASP A 240 14.74 -11.91 18.14
C ASP A 240 13.60 -11.86 19.18
N MET A 241 12.37 -12.12 18.73
CA MET A 241 11.15 -11.88 19.53
C MET A 241 10.72 -13.08 20.40
N ASP A 242 11.37 -14.23 20.27
CA ASP A 242 10.95 -15.51 20.85
C ASP A 242 10.77 -15.42 22.37
N GLY A 243 11.78 -14.92 23.09
CA GLY A 243 11.75 -14.81 24.56
C GLY A 243 10.73 -13.78 25.08
N TYR A 244 10.36 -12.79 24.27
CA TYR A 244 9.35 -11.79 24.63
C TYR A 244 7.93 -12.32 24.37
N LEU A 245 7.71 -13.03 23.25
CA LEU A 245 6.42 -13.55 22.84
C LEU A 245 6.02 -14.82 23.60
N SER A 246 6.98 -15.66 24.00
CA SER A 246 6.71 -16.86 24.78
C SER A 246 6.04 -16.54 26.13
N GLN A 247 6.32 -15.37 26.72
CA GLN A 247 5.70 -14.89 27.97
C GLN A 247 4.17 -14.70 27.86
N ILE A 248 3.65 -14.64 26.65
CA ILE A 248 2.23 -14.39 26.37
C ILE A 248 1.62 -15.49 25.48
N SER A 249 2.20 -16.70 25.53
CA SER A 249 1.72 -17.86 24.78
C SER A 249 1.63 -17.61 23.28
N VAL A 250 2.60 -16.87 22.74
CA VAL A 250 2.78 -16.66 21.31
C VAL A 250 4.06 -17.39 20.92
N LEU A 251 3.93 -18.50 20.19
CA LEU A 251 5.00 -19.47 20.00
C LEU A 251 5.43 -19.55 18.53
N PRO A 252 6.73 -19.65 18.24
CA PRO A 252 7.21 -19.83 16.87
C PRO A 252 6.79 -21.20 16.34
N ILE A 253 6.29 -21.24 15.10
CA ILE A 253 5.87 -22.49 14.43
C ILE A 253 6.62 -22.75 13.13
N ALA A 254 7.08 -21.70 12.44
CA ALA A 254 7.88 -21.80 11.23
C ALA A 254 8.78 -20.57 11.07
N GLN A 255 9.79 -20.69 10.22
CA GLN A 255 10.75 -19.63 9.95
C GLN A 255 11.19 -19.67 8.48
N SER A 256 11.19 -18.50 7.84
CA SER A 256 11.77 -18.27 6.51
C SER A 256 13.15 -17.60 6.64
N GLU A 257 13.73 -17.12 5.54
CA GLU A 257 15.06 -16.48 5.58
C GLU A 257 15.05 -15.24 6.49
N ASN A 258 14.06 -14.36 6.34
CA ASN A 258 14.00 -13.10 7.08
C ASN A 258 12.85 -12.97 8.09
N TYR A 259 11.94 -13.94 8.14
CA TYR A 259 10.74 -13.87 8.98
C TYR A 259 10.52 -15.11 9.82
N THR A 260 9.93 -14.91 11.00
CA THR A 260 9.48 -15.97 11.90
C THR A 260 7.96 -15.86 12.03
N LEU A 261 7.28 -16.99 11.81
CA LEU A 261 5.84 -17.15 11.96
C LEU A 261 5.54 -17.65 13.37
N TYR A 262 4.72 -16.89 14.10
CA TYR A 262 4.28 -17.22 15.44
C TYR A 262 2.78 -17.49 15.45
N LYS A 263 2.38 -18.52 16.20
CA LYS A 263 0.98 -18.85 16.49
C LYS A 263 0.56 -18.24 17.82
N VAL A 264 -0.60 -17.59 17.83
CA VAL A 264 -1.24 -17.08 19.04
C VAL A 264 -2.06 -18.21 19.64
N SER A 265 -1.54 -18.88 20.65
CA SER A 265 -2.28 -19.93 21.34
C SER A 265 -3.42 -19.34 22.16
N SER A 266 -4.58 -19.98 22.17
CA SER A 266 -5.64 -19.72 23.14
C SER A 266 -5.10 -20.03 24.54
N CYS A 267 -5.27 -19.10 25.49
CA CYS A 267 -5.14 -19.44 26.89
C CYS A 267 -6.38 -20.26 27.26
N GLU A 268 -6.27 -21.58 27.37
CA GLU A 268 -7.29 -22.37 28.06
C GLU A 268 -7.28 -21.97 29.54
N PRO A 269 -8.44 -21.70 30.16
CA PRO A 269 -8.51 -21.57 31.60
C PRO A 269 -8.23 -22.95 32.21
N GLU A 270 -7.13 -23.11 32.94
CA GLU A 270 -6.95 -24.27 33.82
C GLU A 270 -8.07 -24.26 34.86
N MET A 271 -8.90 -25.30 34.85
CA MET A 271 -9.92 -25.52 35.88
C MET A 271 -9.22 -26.13 37.11
N GLU A 272 -8.81 -25.30 38.06
CA GLU A 272 -8.39 -25.78 39.38
C GLU A 272 -9.64 -26.22 40.18
N PRO A 273 -9.63 -27.41 40.82
CA PRO A 273 -10.68 -27.77 41.76
C PRO A 273 -10.59 -26.85 42.99
N SER A 274 -11.60 -25.98 43.18
CA SER A 274 -11.68 -25.17 44.41
C SER A 274 -12.13 -26.06 45.57
N ALA A 275 -11.34 -26.08 46.64
CA ALA A 275 -11.73 -26.75 47.88
C ALA A 275 -12.67 -25.83 48.67
N GLY A 276 -13.97 -26.06 48.58
CA GLY A 276 -14.97 -25.36 49.40
C GLY A 276 -14.77 -25.64 50.90
N PRO A 277 -15.16 -24.72 51.81
CA PRO A 277 -14.86 -24.84 53.24
C PRO A 277 -15.53 -26.02 53.95
N ASN A 278 -16.45 -26.75 53.29
CA ASN A 278 -17.22 -27.83 53.89
C ASN A 278 -17.53 -28.92 52.86
N GLY A 279 -16.53 -29.71 52.44
CA GLY A 279 -16.61 -31.12 52.00
C GLY A 279 -17.64 -31.60 50.95
N TYR A 280 -18.58 -30.78 50.48
CA TYR A 280 -19.73 -31.15 49.66
C TYR A 280 -20.17 -29.99 48.77
N ASP A 281 -19.23 -29.39 48.04
CA ASP A 281 -19.52 -28.76 46.75
C ASP A 281 -18.21 -28.54 45.99
N GLN A 282 -18.00 -29.27 44.89
CA GLN A 282 -16.88 -29.01 43.98
C GLN A 282 -17.33 -27.96 42.96
N GLY A 283 -17.29 -26.69 43.35
CA GLY A 283 -17.41 -25.58 42.42
C GLY A 283 -16.10 -25.43 41.62
N MET A 284 -16.21 -25.40 40.28
CA MET A 284 -15.08 -25.00 39.42
C MET A 284 -15.00 -23.48 39.40
N GLU A 285 -13.88 -22.93 39.86
CA GLU A 285 -13.64 -21.49 39.82
C GLU A 285 -12.76 -21.16 38.60
N ARG A 286 -13.22 -20.22 37.75
CA ARG A 286 -12.38 -19.73 36.63
C ARG A 286 -11.34 -18.78 37.16
N LYS A 287 -10.07 -19.14 36.99
CA LYS A 287 -8.93 -18.27 37.25
C LYS A 287 -8.42 -17.72 35.92
N ASP A 288 -8.63 -16.43 35.68
CA ASP A 288 -8.04 -15.76 34.54
C ASP A 288 -6.53 -15.58 34.79
N MET A 289 -5.71 -16.44 34.18
CA MET A 289 -4.24 -16.34 34.29
C MET A 289 -3.66 -15.16 33.49
N CYS A 290 -4.46 -14.49 32.67
CA CYS A 290 -4.11 -13.20 32.08
C CYS A 290 -4.88 -12.09 32.80
N GLY A 291 -4.35 -11.64 33.94
CA GLY A 291 -4.95 -10.59 34.76
C GLY A 291 -5.26 -9.28 34.00
#